data_AF-A3TKA9-F1
#
_entry.id   AF-A3TKA9-F1
#
_cell.length_a   1.000
_cell.length_b   1.000
_cell.length_c   1.000
_cell.angle_alpha   90.00
_cell.angle_beta   90.00
_cell.angle_gamma   90.00
#
_symmetry.space_group_name_H-M   'P 1'
#
loop_
_entity.id
_entity.type
_entity.pdbx_description
1 polymer ?
#
loop_
_entity_poly.entity_id
_entity_poly.type
_entity_poly.pdbx_seq_one_letter_code
_entity_poly.pdbx_strand_id
1 'polypeptide(L)'
;MFYWVLKTVILGPLLKMLFRPWVKGEEHIPETGGAIFASNHLSFSDSIFLPLVVPRRITFLAKADYFTGVGLKGRLTAAFFRGAGQVPVDRSGGKASEAALNTGLKILRKGELLALYPEGTRSPDGRLYKGKTGVARMALEAGVPVIPVAMIDTDKAQPTGQVVPKIMRVGVRVGKPLDFSRYKGMEDDRFVLRSITDEVMYALMELSGQEYVDMYAGSMKDRITRAKKILQREQAEAAKPGRAADELERELEGDSGADGADRAHNRSRGTDEQRAG
;
A
#
# COMPACT_ATOMS: atom_id res chain seq x y z
N MET A 1 24.35 -2.95 -19.28
CA MET A 1 25.05 -1.64 -19.31
C MET A 1 24.24 -0.55 -18.61
N PHE A 2 23.08 -0.12 -19.12
CA PHE A 2 22.33 1.02 -18.54
C PHE A 2 21.92 0.86 -17.06
N TYR A 3 21.43 -0.31 -16.63
CA TYR A 3 21.11 -0.59 -15.21
C TYR A 3 22.29 -0.31 -14.27
N TRP A 4 23.47 -0.80 -14.63
CA TRP A 4 24.67 -0.64 -13.80
C TRP A 4 25.12 0.81 -13.74
N VAL A 5 25.07 1.54 -14.86
CA VAL A 5 25.40 2.98 -14.87
C VAL A 5 24.44 3.77 -13.99
N LEU A 6 23.13 3.57 -14.15
CA LEU A 6 22.12 4.24 -13.33
C LEU A 6 22.31 3.91 -11.85
N LYS A 7 22.49 2.63 -11.51
CA LYS A 7 22.67 2.15 -10.14
C LYS A 7 23.99 2.60 -9.51
N THR A 8 25.11 2.61 -10.23
CA THR A 8 26.44 2.77 -9.62
C THR A 8 27.03 4.15 -9.80
N VAL A 9 26.67 4.86 -10.87
CA VAL A 9 27.29 6.16 -11.23
C VAL A 9 26.35 7.32 -10.95
N ILE A 10 25.05 7.18 -11.26
CA ILE A 10 24.11 8.31 -11.22
C ILE A 10 23.31 8.30 -9.92
N LEU A 11 22.35 7.38 -9.81
CA LEU A 11 21.35 7.39 -8.75
C LEU A 11 21.91 6.81 -7.45
N GLY A 12 22.77 5.80 -7.52
CA GLY A 12 23.22 5.11 -6.33
C GLY A 12 24.09 5.93 -5.39
N PRO A 13 25.15 6.62 -5.83
CA PRO A 13 25.97 7.44 -4.94
C PRO A 13 25.14 8.52 -4.23
N LEU A 14 24.25 9.20 -4.97
CA LEU A 14 23.34 10.20 -4.42
C LEU A 14 22.41 9.60 -3.37
N LEU A 15 21.74 8.49 -3.67
CA LEU A 15 20.83 7.84 -2.73
C LEU A 15 21.56 7.26 -1.51
N LYS A 16 22.76 6.69 -1.69
CA LYS A 16 23.59 6.19 -0.58
C LYS A 16 24.08 7.33 0.32
N MET A 17 24.42 8.47 -0.25
CA MET A 17 24.82 9.67 0.50
C MET A 17 23.64 10.24 1.29
N LEU A 18 22.48 10.44 0.65
CA LEU A 18 21.31 11.04 1.28
C LEU A 18 20.64 10.11 2.30
N PHE A 19 20.33 8.88 1.90
CA PHE A 19 19.52 7.96 2.70
C PHE A 19 20.35 7.00 3.55
N ARG A 20 21.65 6.83 3.27
CA ARG A 20 22.56 5.96 4.04
C ARG A 20 21.93 4.61 4.42
N PRO A 21 21.41 3.87 3.41
CA PRO A 21 20.69 2.64 3.67
C PRO A 21 21.62 1.62 4.32
N TRP A 22 21.09 0.85 5.27
CA TRP A 22 21.83 -0.24 5.92
C TRP A 22 21.31 -1.59 5.47
N VAL A 23 22.19 -2.59 5.44
CA VAL A 23 21.87 -3.96 5.09
C VAL A 23 22.31 -4.88 6.21
N LYS A 24 21.50 -5.90 6.51
CA LYS A 24 21.88 -7.05 7.33
C LYS A 24 21.56 -8.33 6.58
N GLY A 25 22.40 -9.35 6.69
CA GLY A 25 22.18 -10.63 6.00
C GLY A 25 22.60 -10.62 4.53
N GLU A 26 23.46 -9.70 4.10
CA GLU A 26 23.92 -9.62 2.70
C GLU A 26 24.61 -10.93 2.27
N GLU A 27 25.21 -11.65 3.20
CA GLU A 27 25.81 -12.98 3.03
C GLU A 27 24.83 -14.06 2.55
N HIS A 28 23.52 -13.85 2.72
CA HIS A 28 22.49 -14.77 2.23
C HIS A 28 22.17 -14.58 0.74
N ILE A 29 22.75 -13.57 0.08
CA ILE A 29 22.51 -13.29 -1.34
C ILE A 29 23.39 -14.22 -2.17
N PRO A 30 22.80 -15.07 -3.03
CA PRO A 30 23.58 -16.02 -3.82
C PRO A 30 24.40 -15.29 -4.88
N GLU A 31 25.69 -15.60 -4.96
CA GLU A 31 26.61 -15.02 -5.96
C GLU A 31 26.22 -15.42 -7.40
N THR A 32 25.70 -16.64 -7.56
CA THR A 32 25.30 -17.21 -8.85
C THR A 32 23.95 -17.92 -8.75
N GLY A 33 23.34 -18.22 -9.90
CA GLY A 33 22.05 -18.91 -9.95
C GLY A 33 20.86 -17.98 -9.67
N GLY A 34 19.66 -18.50 -9.94
CA GLY A 34 18.40 -17.78 -9.78
C GLY A 34 17.90 -17.90 -8.34
N ALA A 35 17.25 -16.84 -7.84
CA ALA A 35 16.58 -16.87 -6.55
C ALA A 35 15.42 -15.88 -6.53
N ILE A 36 14.41 -16.18 -5.72
CA ILE A 36 13.27 -15.31 -5.52
C ILE A 36 13.47 -14.48 -4.27
N PHE A 37 13.52 -13.16 -4.40
CA PHE A 37 13.51 -12.24 -3.28
C PHE A 37 12.04 -11.95 -2.91
N ALA A 38 11.53 -12.60 -1.88
CA ALA A 38 10.18 -12.38 -1.39
C ALA A 38 10.22 -11.29 -0.32
N SER A 39 9.69 -10.10 -0.63
CA SER A 39 9.76 -8.93 0.24
C SER A 39 8.39 -8.53 0.78
N ASN A 40 8.34 -8.01 2.02
CA ASN A 40 7.22 -7.15 2.44
C ASN A 40 7.16 -5.91 1.52
N HIS A 41 6.00 -5.26 1.43
CA HIS A 41 5.84 -4.07 0.59
C HIS A 41 5.27 -2.89 1.37
N LEU A 42 6.11 -1.95 1.76
CA LEU A 42 5.76 -0.79 2.57
C LEU A 42 5.58 0.48 1.73
N SER A 43 6.42 0.67 0.70
CA SER A 43 6.46 1.90 -0.07
C SER A 43 6.83 1.68 -1.54
N PHE A 44 6.59 2.70 -2.37
CA PHE A 44 7.12 2.72 -3.74
C PHE A 44 8.66 2.66 -3.73
N SER A 45 9.28 3.31 -2.74
CA SER A 45 10.73 3.34 -2.56
C SER A 45 11.36 1.96 -2.33
N ASP A 46 10.59 0.93 -1.98
CA ASP A 46 11.11 -0.44 -1.80
C ASP A 46 11.81 -0.94 -3.07
N SER A 47 11.17 -0.71 -4.22
CA SER A 47 11.67 -1.08 -5.55
C SER A 47 12.87 -0.25 -6.02
N ILE A 48 13.30 0.74 -5.23
CA ILE A 48 14.49 1.57 -5.46
C ILE A 48 15.60 1.14 -4.50
N PHE A 49 15.31 1.09 -3.20
CA PHE A 49 16.31 0.79 -2.18
C PHE A 49 16.77 -0.67 -2.21
N LEU A 50 15.90 -1.63 -2.52
CA LEU A 50 16.31 -3.03 -2.59
C LEU A 50 17.35 -3.29 -3.70
N PRO A 51 17.13 -2.90 -4.97
CA PRO A 51 18.17 -2.99 -6.02
C PRO A 51 19.44 -2.21 -5.73
N LEU A 52 19.32 -1.10 -5.00
CA LEU A 52 20.45 -0.23 -4.65
C LEU A 52 21.45 -0.94 -3.75
N VAL A 53 20.95 -1.74 -2.80
CA VAL A 53 21.78 -2.39 -1.78
C VAL A 53 22.17 -3.82 -2.13
N VAL A 54 21.40 -4.51 -2.97
CA VAL A 54 21.75 -5.88 -3.38
C VAL A 54 22.86 -5.83 -4.44
N PRO A 55 23.97 -6.58 -4.31
CA PRO A 55 25.09 -6.49 -5.25
C PRO A 55 24.70 -6.91 -6.67
N ARG A 56 23.88 -7.96 -6.82
CA ARG A 56 23.42 -8.47 -8.12
C ARG A 56 22.25 -7.66 -8.69
N ARG A 57 21.99 -7.84 -9.99
CA ARG A 57 20.81 -7.26 -10.63
C ARG A 57 19.56 -7.96 -10.12
N ILE A 58 18.62 -7.18 -9.60
CA ILE A 58 17.27 -7.64 -9.24
C ILE A 58 16.29 -7.16 -10.30
N THR A 59 15.43 -8.07 -10.73
CA THR A 59 14.33 -7.79 -11.65
C THR A 59 13.02 -7.84 -10.88
N PHE A 60 12.13 -6.88 -11.11
CA PHE A 60 10.74 -6.93 -10.66
C PHE A 60 9.82 -7.00 -11.87
N LEU A 61 8.67 -7.63 -11.69
CA LEU A 61 7.59 -7.56 -12.67
C LEU A 61 6.81 -6.27 -12.41
N ALA A 62 6.65 -5.39 -13.38
CA ALA A 62 5.95 -4.09 -13.24
C ALA A 62 4.73 -4.01 -14.16
N LYS A 63 3.75 -3.15 -13.83
CA LYS A 63 2.54 -2.98 -14.65
C LYS A 63 2.91 -2.52 -16.07
N ALA A 64 2.36 -3.16 -17.09
CA ALA A 64 2.63 -2.84 -18.50
C ALA A 64 2.40 -1.35 -18.84
N ASP A 65 1.44 -0.70 -18.20
CA ASP A 65 1.11 0.73 -18.38
C ASP A 65 2.31 1.67 -18.19
N TYR A 66 3.27 1.30 -17.32
CA TYR A 66 4.48 2.11 -17.12
C TYR A 66 5.39 2.15 -18.35
N PHE A 67 5.19 1.23 -19.29
CA PHE A 67 6.01 1.07 -20.49
C PHE A 67 5.31 1.53 -21.77
N THR A 68 3.98 1.70 -21.73
CA THR A 68 3.14 2.06 -22.89
C THR A 68 2.64 3.50 -22.86
N GLY A 69 3.00 4.28 -21.84
CA GLY A 69 2.64 5.69 -21.76
C GLY A 69 3.11 6.51 -22.97
N VAL A 70 2.24 7.40 -23.45
CA VAL A 70 2.50 8.28 -24.61
C VAL A 70 3.21 9.59 -24.21
N GLY A 71 3.86 10.24 -25.17
CA GLY A 71 4.56 11.51 -24.98
C GLY A 71 5.91 11.42 -24.25
N LEU A 72 6.56 12.56 -24.02
CA LEU A 72 7.90 12.63 -23.41
C LEU A 72 7.93 12.02 -22.00
N LYS A 73 6.92 12.34 -21.18
CA LYS A 73 6.76 11.77 -19.83
C LYS A 73 6.62 10.25 -19.86
N GLY A 74 5.84 9.71 -20.79
CA GLY A 74 5.68 8.26 -20.99
C GLY A 74 7.00 7.58 -21.39
N ARG A 75 7.74 8.18 -22.33
CA ARG A 75 9.06 7.69 -22.76
C ARG A 75 10.09 7.70 -21.63
N LEU A 76 10.14 8.77 -20.83
CA LEU A 76 11.03 8.87 -19.66
C LEU A 76 10.66 7.85 -18.59
N THR A 77 9.37 7.66 -18.32
CA THR A 77 8.86 6.64 -17.39
C THR A 77 9.29 5.25 -17.87
N ALA A 78 9.02 4.91 -19.14
CA ALA A 78 9.40 3.62 -19.71
C ALA A 78 10.92 3.40 -19.71
N ALA A 79 11.72 4.43 -20.00
CA ALA A 79 13.17 4.36 -19.93
C ALA A 79 13.67 4.12 -18.50
N PHE A 80 13.07 4.79 -17.52
CA PHE A 80 13.37 4.58 -16.10
C PHE A 80 13.05 3.15 -15.66
N PHE A 81 11.85 2.64 -15.92
CA PHE A 81 11.47 1.29 -15.51
C PHE A 81 12.32 0.21 -16.21
N ARG A 82 12.59 0.36 -17.52
CA ARG A 82 13.53 -0.53 -18.23
C ARG A 82 14.93 -0.44 -17.62
N GLY A 83 15.39 0.76 -17.29
CA GLY A 83 16.69 1.00 -16.67
C GLY A 83 16.82 0.48 -15.24
N ALA A 84 15.74 0.50 -14.47
CA ALA A 84 15.63 -0.09 -13.15
C ALA A 84 15.49 -1.62 -13.21
N GLY A 85 15.58 -2.23 -14.40
CA GLY A 85 15.53 -3.67 -14.58
C GLY A 85 14.14 -4.28 -14.47
N GLN A 86 13.08 -3.48 -14.63
CA GLN A 86 11.69 -3.92 -14.46
C GLN A 86 11.18 -4.55 -15.76
N VAL A 87 10.41 -5.64 -15.63
CA VAL A 87 9.81 -6.36 -16.78
C VAL A 87 8.30 -6.14 -16.81
N PRO A 88 7.72 -5.68 -17.93
CA PRO A 88 6.29 -5.42 -18.03
C PRO A 88 5.47 -6.71 -17.92
N VAL A 89 4.42 -6.68 -17.12
CA VAL A 89 3.41 -7.74 -17.03
C VAL A 89 2.01 -7.15 -16.91
N ASP A 90 1.03 -7.86 -17.46
CA ASP A 90 -0.37 -7.61 -17.15
C ASP A 90 -0.71 -8.22 -15.78
N ARG A 91 -1.44 -7.47 -14.97
CA ARG A 91 -1.86 -7.84 -13.61
C ARG A 91 -3.39 -7.85 -13.46
N SER A 92 -4.13 -7.83 -14.57
CA SER A 92 -5.60 -7.81 -14.62
C SER A 92 -6.28 -9.08 -14.07
N GLY A 93 -5.53 -10.17 -13.87
CA GLY A 93 -6.01 -11.43 -13.31
C GLY A 93 -6.22 -12.53 -14.36
N GLY A 94 -6.58 -13.74 -13.92
CA GLY A 94 -6.82 -14.88 -14.82
C GLY A 94 -5.59 -15.25 -15.65
N LYS A 95 -5.74 -15.33 -16.99
CA LYS A 95 -4.64 -15.63 -17.94
C LYS A 95 -3.45 -14.67 -17.80
N ALA A 96 -3.68 -13.43 -17.38
CA ALA A 96 -2.59 -12.48 -17.14
C ALA A 96 -1.70 -12.89 -15.95
N SER A 97 -2.27 -13.56 -14.94
CA SER A 97 -1.49 -14.08 -13.79
C SER A 97 -0.54 -15.20 -14.23
N GLU A 98 -0.99 -16.07 -15.13
CA GLU A 98 -0.16 -17.12 -15.73
C GLU A 98 0.96 -16.55 -16.59
N ALA A 99 0.67 -15.53 -17.41
CA ALA A 99 1.69 -14.83 -18.19
C ALA A 99 2.77 -14.18 -17.31
N ALA A 100 2.37 -13.59 -16.17
CA ALA A 100 3.31 -13.04 -15.19
C ALA A 100 4.17 -14.13 -14.54
N LEU A 101 3.59 -15.27 -14.16
CA LEU A 101 4.32 -16.44 -13.66
C LEU A 101 5.36 -16.92 -14.68
N ASN A 102 4.94 -17.17 -15.91
CA ASN A 102 5.82 -17.60 -17.00
C ASN A 102 6.97 -16.63 -17.27
N THR A 103 6.72 -15.32 -17.14
CA THR A 103 7.75 -14.29 -17.26
C THR A 103 8.77 -14.37 -16.12
N GLY A 104 8.29 -14.54 -14.87
CA GLY A 104 9.13 -14.78 -13.71
C GLY A 104 10.01 -16.02 -13.86
N LEU A 105 9.44 -17.14 -14.30
CA LEU A 105 10.18 -18.39 -14.53
C LEU A 105 11.29 -18.23 -15.57
N LYS A 106 11.05 -17.47 -16.64
CA LYS A 106 12.10 -17.18 -17.65
C LYS A 106 13.28 -16.40 -17.06
N ILE A 107 13.03 -15.51 -16.11
CA ILE A 107 14.09 -14.74 -15.41
C ILE A 107 14.88 -15.69 -14.50
N LEU A 108 14.18 -16.47 -13.69
CA LEU A 108 14.80 -17.42 -12.75
C LEU A 108 15.65 -18.48 -13.46
N ARG A 109 15.15 -19.05 -14.56
CA ARG A 109 15.87 -20.04 -15.39
C ARG A 109 17.14 -19.49 -16.06
N LYS A 110 17.26 -18.16 -16.20
CA LYS A 110 18.50 -17.51 -16.66
C LYS A 110 19.54 -17.32 -15.55
N GLY A 111 19.22 -17.76 -14.34
CA GLY A 111 20.06 -17.54 -13.16
C GLY A 111 19.99 -16.10 -12.64
N GLU A 112 18.94 -15.35 -12.95
CA GLU A 112 18.75 -13.97 -12.48
C GLU A 112 17.92 -13.91 -11.18
N LEU A 113 18.06 -12.81 -10.43
CA LEU A 113 17.28 -12.58 -9.22
C LEU A 113 15.93 -11.94 -9.56
N LEU A 114 14.84 -12.53 -9.06
CA LEU A 114 13.48 -12.03 -9.21
C LEU A 114 12.95 -11.54 -7.87
N ALA A 115 12.62 -10.27 -7.74
CA ALA A 115 11.95 -9.74 -6.56
C ALA A 115 10.43 -9.69 -6.74
N LEU A 116 9.73 -10.11 -5.69
CA LEU A 116 8.29 -10.21 -5.61
C LEU A 116 7.80 -9.69 -4.25
N TYR A 117 6.58 -9.16 -4.25
CA TYR A 117 5.87 -8.79 -3.04
C TYR A 117 4.72 -9.80 -2.84
N PRO A 118 4.85 -10.80 -1.95
CA PRO A 118 3.86 -11.87 -1.81
C PRO A 118 2.46 -11.36 -1.45
N GLU A 119 2.35 -10.25 -0.72
CA GLU A 119 1.08 -9.58 -0.39
C GLU A 119 0.32 -9.09 -1.65
N GLY A 120 1.05 -8.88 -2.76
CA GLY A 120 0.51 -8.46 -4.05
C GLY A 120 0.19 -6.97 -4.16
N THR A 121 0.32 -6.20 -3.08
CA THR A 121 0.16 -4.74 -3.05
C THR A 121 0.89 -4.16 -1.83
N ARG A 122 1.17 -2.85 -1.83
CA ARG A 122 1.73 -2.15 -0.66
C ARG A 122 0.81 -2.29 0.54
N SER A 123 1.36 -2.54 1.72
CA SER A 123 0.66 -2.51 2.99
C SER A 123 -0.05 -1.16 3.17
N PRO A 124 -1.34 -1.16 3.51
CA PRO A 124 -2.09 0.08 3.74
C PRO A 124 -1.72 0.80 5.04
N ASP A 125 -1.17 0.10 6.02
CA ASP A 125 -0.97 0.60 7.38
C ASP A 125 0.34 0.12 8.05
N GLY A 126 1.24 -0.50 7.28
CA GLY A 126 2.54 -0.96 7.78
C GLY A 126 2.51 -2.34 8.44
N ARG A 127 1.36 -3.03 8.50
CA ARG A 127 1.28 -4.43 8.90
C ARG A 127 1.61 -5.38 7.75
N LEU A 128 1.91 -6.64 8.09
CA LEU A 128 2.17 -7.70 7.13
C LEU A 128 0.89 -8.50 6.85
N TYR A 129 0.51 -8.61 5.59
CA TYR A 129 -0.75 -9.25 5.18
C TYR A 129 -0.54 -10.62 4.56
N LYS A 130 -1.63 -11.39 4.43
CA LYS A 130 -1.64 -12.72 3.82
C LYS A 130 -1.00 -12.72 2.42
N GLY A 131 0.02 -13.55 2.24
CA GLY A 131 0.70 -13.74 0.97
C GLY A 131 -0.11 -14.55 -0.04
N LYS A 132 0.08 -14.28 -1.33
CA LYS A 132 -0.45 -15.06 -2.46
C LYS A 132 0.49 -16.20 -2.83
N THR A 133 -0.06 -17.31 -3.32
CA THR A 133 0.69 -18.55 -3.58
C THR A 133 1.61 -18.54 -4.80
N GLY A 134 1.62 -17.45 -5.58
CA GLY A 134 2.46 -17.35 -6.77
C GLY A 134 3.96 -17.46 -6.47
N VAL A 135 4.40 -17.01 -5.30
CA VAL A 135 5.81 -17.16 -4.86
C VAL A 135 6.21 -18.62 -4.71
N ALA A 136 5.36 -19.43 -4.06
CA ALA A 136 5.58 -20.85 -3.87
C ALA A 136 5.58 -21.59 -5.21
N ARG A 137 4.62 -21.29 -6.08
CA ARG A 137 4.53 -21.92 -7.41
C ARG A 137 5.80 -21.64 -8.23
N MET A 138 6.26 -20.39 -8.28
CA MET A 138 7.50 -20.05 -8.98
C MET A 138 8.73 -20.71 -8.39
N ALA A 139 8.81 -20.82 -7.05
CA ALA A 139 9.95 -21.45 -6.39
C ALA A 139 10.09 -22.93 -6.77
N LEU A 140 8.97 -23.67 -6.73
CA LEU A 140 8.93 -25.08 -7.11
C LEU A 140 9.16 -25.29 -8.60
N GLU A 141 8.46 -24.56 -9.47
CA GLU A 141 8.59 -24.70 -10.93
C GLU A 141 9.97 -24.29 -11.48
N ALA A 142 10.65 -23.34 -10.84
CA ALA A 142 12.00 -22.95 -11.22
C ALA A 142 13.09 -23.75 -10.49
N GLY A 143 12.75 -24.45 -9.40
CA GLY A 143 13.72 -25.15 -8.55
C GLY A 143 14.74 -24.21 -7.91
N VAL A 144 14.29 -23.05 -7.43
CA VAL A 144 15.15 -22.00 -6.86
C VAL A 144 14.77 -21.66 -5.42
N PRO A 145 15.73 -21.21 -4.58
CA PRO A 145 15.41 -20.82 -3.22
C PRO A 145 14.58 -19.52 -3.18
N VAL A 146 13.82 -19.36 -2.10
CA VAL A 146 13.17 -18.10 -1.74
C VAL A 146 13.96 -17.43 -0.63
N ILE A 147 14.34 -16.18 -0.82
CA ILE A 147 15.07 -15.36 0.14
C ILE A 147 14.09 -14.35 0.71
N PRO A 148 13.67 -14.48 1.98
CA PRO A 148 12.84 -13.49 2.64
C PRO A 148 13.60 -12.17 2.79
N VAL A 149 12.95 -11.05 2.49
CA VAL A 149 13.55 -9.71 2.61
C VAL A 149 12.60 -8.77 3.34
N ALA A 150 13.09 -8.13 4.39
CA ALA A 150 12.33 -7.10 5.10
C ALA A 150 12.89 -5.72 4.75
N MET A 151 12.06 -4.91 4.10
CA MET A 151 12.24 -3.46 3.99
C MET A 151 11.83 -2.82 5.31
N ILE A 152 12.67 -1.91 5.81
CA ILE A 152 12.51 -1.25 7.11
C ILE A 152 12.48 0.27 6.91
N ASP A 153 11.48 0.91 7.52
CA ASP A 153 11.25 2.36 7.55
C ASP A 153 11.03 3.04 6.19
N THR A 154 10.83 2.30 5.11
CA THR A 154 10.54 2.87 3.79
C THR A 154 9.15 3.51 3.71
N ASP A 155 8.18 3.03 4.50
CA ASP A 155 6.90 3.68 4.76
C ASP A 155 7.05 5.01 5.51
N LYS A 156 8.01 5.11 6.43
CA LYS A 156 8.30 6.37 7.15
C LYS A 156 8.99 7.39 6.24
N ALA A 157 9.92 6.91 5.40
CA ALA A 157 10.59 7.74 4.40
C ALA A 157 9.60 8.22 3.33
N GLN A 158 8.77 7.34 2.80
CA GLN A 158 7.77 7.68 1.79
C GLN A 158 6.43 7.00 2.07
N PRO A 159 5.58 7.63 2.91
CA PRO A 159 4.23 7.17 3.16
C PRO A 159 3.38 7.13 1.87
N THR A 160 2.32 6.32 1.88
CA THR A 160 1.39 6.25 0.75
C THR A 160 0.78 7.63 0.46
N GLY A 161 0.90 8.08 -0.79
CA GLY A 161 0.43 9.40 -1.24
C GLY A 161 1.56 10.46 -1.32
N GLN A 162 2.70 10.22 -0.69
CA GLN A 162 3.85 11.12 -0.76
C GLN A 162 4.70 10.84 -2.02
N VAL A 163 4.98 11.88 -2.81
CA VAL A 163 5.73 11.74 -4.07
C VAL A 163 7.24 11.69 -3.83
N VAL A 164 7.77 12.54 -2.96
CA VAL A 164 9.21 12.65 -2.68
C VAL A 164 9.52 12.07 -1.30
N PRO A 165 10.44 11.10 -1.16
CA PRO A 165 10.81 10.54 0.14
C PRO A 165 11.49 11.58 1.05
N LYS A 166 11.20 11.53 2.36
CA LYS A 166 11.94 12.26 3.39
C LYS A 166 13.33 11.65 3.52
N ILE A 167 14.37 12.49 3.57
CA ILE A 167 15.75 12.05 3.75
C ILE A 167 15.89 11.49 5.17
N MET A 168 16.00 10.17 5.27
CA MET A 168 16.23 9.44 6.50
C MET A 168 16.84 8.07 6.22
N ARG A 169 17.35 7.41 7.26
CA ARG A 169 17.87 6.06 7.13
C ARG A 169 16.76 5.05 6.90
N VAL A 170 16.93 4.23 5.88
CA VAL A 170 16.09 3.06 5.58
C VAL A 170 16.93 1.80 5.67
N GLY A 171 16.28 0.66 5.89
CA GLY A 171 16.96 -0.61 6.12
C GLY A 171 16.49 -1.72 5.21
N VAL A 172 17.38 -2.69 5.00
CA VAL A 172 17.06 -3.97 4.39
C VAL A 172 17.64 -5.08 5.26
N ARG A 173 16.80 -6.05 5.63
CA ARG A 173 17.24 -7.31 6.22
C ARG A 173 16.99 -8.41 5.21
N VAL A 174 18.00 -9.24 4.97
CA VAL A 174 17.94 -10.38 4.05
C VAL A 174 18.02 -11.65 4.90
N GLY A 175 16.97 -12.46 4.84
CA GLY A 175 16.85 -13.71 5.58
C GLY A 175 17.63 -14.85 4.94
N LYS A 176 17.75 -15.96 5.66
CA LYS A 176 18.35 -17.19 5.14
C LYS A 176 17.56 -17.70 3.92
N PRO A 177 18.23 -18.25 2.89
CA PRO A 177 17.54 -18.88 1.77
C PRO A 177 16.67 -20.05 2.27
N LEU A 178 15.40 -20.04 1.89
CA LEU A 178 14.45 -21.12 2.14
C LEU A 178 14.47 -22.06 0.93
N ASP A 179 14.82 -23.32 1.18
CA ASP A 179 14.79 -24.38 0.18
C ASP A 179 13.52 -25.21 0.29
N PHE A 180 12.85 -25.37 -0.84
CA PHE A 180 11.60 -26.11 -0.97
C PHE A 180 11.73 -27.33 -1.88
N SER A 181 12.96 -27.77 -2.17
CA SER A 181 13.25 -28.96 -2.99
C SER A 181 12.51 -30.22 -2.54
N ARG A 182 12.21 -30.33 -1.23
CA ARG A 182 11.38 -31.40 -0.63
C ARG A 182 9.95 -31.52 -1.19
N TYR A 183 9.44 -30.48 -1.84
CA TYR A 183 8.11 -30.41 -2.45
C TYR A 183 8.16 -30.40 -4.00
N LYS A 184 9.29 -30.76 -4.60
CA LYS A 184 9.43 -30.84 -6.06
C LYS A 184 8.38 -31.78 -6.65
N GLY A 185 7.70 -31.35 -7.72
CA GLY A 185 6.61 -32.11 -8.35
C GLY A 185 5.23 -31.85 -7.72
N MET A 186 5.14 -30.97 -6.72
CA MET A 186 3.89 -30.59 -6.04
C MET A 186 3.44 -29.17 -6.39
N GLU A 187 3.81 -28.65 -7.56
CA GLU A 187 3.54 -27.28 -8.03
C GLU A 187 2.04 -26.98 -8.21
N ASP A 188 1.21 -28.02 -8.35
CA ASP A 188 -0.24 -27.95 -8.50
C ASP A 188 -1.01 -28.28 -7.20
N ASP A 189 -0.32 -28.72 -6.14
CA ASP A 189 -0.97 -28.98 -4.86
C ASP A 189 -1.22 -27.66 -4.09
N ARG A 190 -2.49 -27.29 -3.98
CA ARG A 190 -2.90 -26.02 -3.34
C ARG A 190 -2.53 -25.95 -1.86
N PHE A 191 -2.51 -27.07 -1.13
CA PHE A 191 -2.16 -27.09 0.29
C PHE A 191 -0.65 -26.95 0.48
N VAL A 192 0.14 -27.60 -0.37
CA VAL A 192 1.61 -27.44 -0.38
C VAL A 192 1.98 -26.00 -0.70
N LEU A 193 1.40 -25.43 -1.77
CA LEU A 193 1.65 -24.04 -2.16
C LEU A 193 1.27 -23.04 -1.06
N ARG A 194 0.15 -23.26 -0.38
CA ARG A 194 -0.27 -22.42 0.76
C ARG A 194 0.72 -22.52 1.91
N SER A 195 1.11 -23.73 2.29
CA SER A 195 2.06 -24.00 3.39
C SER A 195 3.41 -23.36 3.13
N ILE A 196 3.98 -23.51 1.93
CA ILE A 196 5.22 -22.85 1.52
C ILE A 196 5.09 -21.33 1.61
N THR A 197 3.97 -20.79 1.12
CA THR A 197 3.75 -19.34 1.18
C THR A 197 3.66 -18.86 2.62
N ASP A 198 3.00 -19.60 3.51
CA ASP A 198 2.91 -19.27 4.93
C ASP A 198 4.27 -19.34 5.62
N GLU A 199 5.12 -20.31 5.28
CA GLU A 199 6.51 -20.37 5.76
C GLU A 199 7.32 -19.14 5.34
N VAL A 200 7.18 -18.70 4.07
CA VAL A 200 7.81 -17.46 3.57
C VAL A 200 7.27 -16.23 4.31
N MET A 201 5.96 -16.15 4.53
CA MET A 201 5.35 -15.03 5.25
C MET A 201 5.74 -14.99 6.73
N TYR A 202 5.89 -16.15 7.37
CA TYR A 202 6.34 -16.25 8.75
C TYR A 202 7.81 -15.80 8.88
N ALA A 203 8.69 -16.23 7.97
CA ALA A 203 10.06 -15.73 7.91
C ALA A 203 10.12 -14.21 7.69
N LEU A 204 9.21 -13.66 6.86
CA LEU A 204 9.07 -12.20 6.69
C LEU A 204 8.60 -11.51 7.97
N MET A 205 7.65 -12.09 8.69
CA MET A 205 7.15 -11.58 9.97
C MET A 205 8.29 -11.47 11.00
N GLU A 206 9.05 -12.55 11.18
CA GLU A 206 10.18 -12.55 12.12
C GLU A 206 11.28 -11.56 11.70
N LEU A 207 11.60 -11.51 10.41
CA LEU A 207 12.67 -10.65 9.89
C LEU A 207 12.31 -9.16 9.99
N SER A 208 11.05 -8.81 9.73
CA SER A 208 10.54 -7.44 9.72
C SER A 208 10.12 -6.93 11.11
N GLY A 209 9.64 -7.83 11.98
CA GLY A 209 8.98 -7.46 13.24
C GLY A 209 7.58 -6.86 13.05
N GLN A 210 6.98 -7.00 11.87
CA GLN A 210 5.62 -6.53 11.60
C GLN A 210 4.58 -7.45 12.25
N GLU A 211 3.46 -6.85 12.67
CA GLU A 211 2.26 -7.61 13.02
C GLU A 211 1.70 -8.31 11.77
N TYR A 212 1.50 -9.63 11.85
CA TYR A 212 0.86 -10.40 10.78
C TYR A 212 -0.66 -10.39 10.90
N VAL A 213 -1.33 -10.15 9.78
CA VAL A 213 -2.79 -10.16 9.66
C VAL A 213 -3.19 -11.20 8.62
N ASP A 214 -3.96 -12.22 9.03
CA ASP A 214 -4.49 -13.25 8.12
C ASP A 214 -5.65 -12.72 7.26
N MET A 215 -5.34 -11.75 6.41
CA MET A 215 -6.23 -11.12 5.45
C MET A 215 -5.42 -10.65 4.26
N TYR A 216 -6.01 -10.62 3.06
CA TYR A 216 -5.34 -10.00 1.93
C TYR A 216 -5.33 -8.48 2.06
N ALA A 217 -4.17 -7.86 1.81
CA ALA A 217 -3.99 -6.39 1.87
C ALA A 217 -5.00 -5.62 0.98
N GLY A 218 -5.42 -6.20 -0.16
CA GLY A 218 -6.46 -5.63 -1.01
C GLY A 218 -7.81 -5.50 -0.28
N SER A 219 -8.22 -6.54 0.44
CA SER A 219 -9.46 -6.53 1.23
C SER A 219 -9.42 -5.49 2.35
N MET A 220 -8.26 -5.27 2.98
CA MET A 220 -8.09 -4.21 3.97
C MET A 220 -8.17 -2.81 3.35
N LYS A 221 -7.57 -2.59 2.18
CA LYS A 221 -7.70 -1.32 1.44
C LYS A 221 -9.15 -0.98 1.13
N ASP A 222 -9.94 -1.98 0.73
CA ASP A 222 -11.35 -1.80 0.47
C ASP A 222 -12.12 -1.42 1.76
N ARG A 223 -11.77 -2.04 2.89
CA ARG A 223 -12.34 -1.70 4.22
C ARG A 223 -12.01 -0.26 4.61
N ILE A 224 -10.74 0.15 4.51
CA ILE A 224 -10.30 1.52 4.82
C ILE A 224 -11.02 2.53 3.92
N THR A 225 -11.14 2.22 2.63
CA THR A 225 -11.82 3.10 1.67
C THR A 225 -13.30 3.25 1.99
N ARG A 226 -13.99 2.15 2.34
CA ARG A 226 -15.40 2.20 2.77
C ARG A 226 -15.57 3.01 4.05
N ALA A 227 -14.72 2.78 5.06
CA ALA A 227 -14.77 3.51 6.32
C ALA A 227 -14.56 5.03 6.11
N LYS A 228 -13.59 5.42 5.27
CA LYS A 228 -13.39 6.84 4.91
C LYS A 228 -14.61 7.46 4.25
N LYS A 229 -15.28 6.74 3.34
CA LYS A 229 -16.50 7.24 2.69
C LYS A 229 -17.66 7.42 3.68
N ILE A 230 -17.81 6.52 4.65
CA ILE A 230 -18.84 6.64 5.70
C ILE A 230 -18.53 7.88 6.56
N LEU A 231 -17.31 8.00 7.06
CA LEU A 231 -16.90 9.15 7.86
C LEU A 231 -17.08 10.47 7.11
N GLN A 232 -16.74 10.52 5.82
CA GLN A 232 -16.95 11.71 4.99
C GLN A 232 -18.43 12.05 4.82
N ARG A 233 -19.32 11.05 4.73
CA ARG A 233 -20.77 11.27 4.65
C ARG A 233 -21.31 11.79 5.98
N GLU A 234 -20.92 11.19 7.10
CA GLU A 234 -21.32 11.63 8.45
C GLU A 234 -20.84 13.05 8.72
N GLN A 235 -19.59 13.37 8.38
CA GLN A 235 -19.05 14.73 8.48
C GLN A 235 -19.79 15.71 7.57
N ALA A 236 -20.10 15.32 6.33
CA ALA A 236 -20.86 16.17 5.41
C ALA A 236 -22.30 16.38 5.88
N GLU A 237 -22.92 15.39 6.53
CA GLU A 237 -24.26 15.50 7.11
C GLU A 237 -24.27 16.38 8.37
N ALA A 238 -23.30 16.22 9.27
CA ALA A 238 -23.12 17.05 10.45
C ALA A 238 -22.73 18.51 10.11
N ALA A 239 -22.06 18.73 8.98
CA ALA A 239 -21.68 20.04 8.49
C ALA A 239 -22.78 20.75 7.67
N LYS A 240 -23.90 20.07 7.38
CA LYS A 240 -25.08 20.78 6.87
C LYS A 240 -25.57 21.70 7.98
N PRO A 241 -25.82 22.99 7.70
CA PRO A 241 -26.55 23.85 8.63
C PRO A 241 -27.81 23.09 9.03
N GLY A 242 -27.92 22.77 10.31
CA GLY A 242 -28.98 21.89 10.78
C GLY A 242 -30.33 22.53 10.55
N ARG A 243 -31.33 21.70 10.24
CA ARG A 243 -32.75 21.96 10.52
C ARG A 243 -32.99 22.60 11.89
N ALA A 244 -32.06 22.48 12.85
CA ALA A 244 -32.07 23.18 14.13
C ALA A 244 -32.01 24.72 14.00
N ALA A 245 -31.34 25.29 12.99
CA ALA A 245 -31.39 26.73 12.72
C ALA A 245 -32.75 27.11 12.14
N ASP A 246 -33.24 26.36 11.14
CA ASP A 246 -34.57 26.58 10.56
C ASP A 246 -35.73 26.29 11.54
N GLU A 247 -35.56 25.37 12.51
CA GLU A 247 -36.52 25.04 13.57
C GLU A 247 -36.46 26.08 14.70
N LEU A 248 -35.28 26.56 15.11
CA LEU A 248 -35.18 27.71 16.02
C LEU A 248 -35.74 28.97 15.38
N GLU A 249 -35.48 29.22 14.10
CA GLU A 249 -35.96 30.40 13.38
C GLU A 249 -37.49 30.33 13.21
N ARG A 250 -38.06 29.14 12.95
CA ARG A 250 -39.52 28.93 12.97
C ARG A 250 -40.16 29.02 14.36
N GLU A 251 -39.49 28.56 15.41
CA GLU A 251 -39.97 28.72 16.80
C GLU A 251 -39.91 30.19 17.25
N LEU A 252 -38.86 30.93 16.87
CA LEU A 252 -38.72 32.37 17.13
C LEU A 252 -39.70 33.22 16.31
N GLU A 253 -39.96 32.85 15.05
CA GLU A 253 -40.99 33.51 14.22
C GLU A 253 -42.42 33.16 14.68
N GLY A 254 -42.65 31.93 15.16
CA GLY A 254 -43.95 31.47 15.68
C GLY A 254 -44.37 32.13 17.00
N ASP A 255 -43.43 32.49 17.87
CA ASP A 255 -43.71 33.15 19.16
C ASP A 255 -43.91 34.68 19.01
N SER A 256 -43.49 35.26 17.87
CA SER A 256 -43.64 36.69 17.60
C SER A 256 -45.04 37.13 17.12
N GLY A 257 -45.95 36.17 16.89
CA GLY A 257 -47.28 36.40 16.30
C GLY A 257 -48.46 36.51 17.29
N ALA A 258 -48.26 36.33 18.59
CA ALA A 258 -49.38 36.15 19.54
C ALA A 258 -49.59 37.26 20.59
N ASP A 259 -48.81 38.35 20.60
CA ASP A 259 -48.89 39.37 21.66
C ASP A 259 -49.34 40.78 21.19
N GLY A 260 -49.91 40.87 19.99
CA GLY A 260 -50.21 42.15 19.33
C GLY A 260 -51.68 42.58 19.24
N ALA A 261 -52.64 41.88 19.86
CA ALA A 261 -54.06 42.19 19.63
C ALA A 261 -55.01 41.84 20.80
N ASP A 262 -54.77 42.32 22.02
CA ASP A 262 -55.89 42.45 22.98
C ASP A 262 -55.64 43.41 24.16
N ARG A 263 -55.36 44.70 23.91
CA ARG A 263 -55.45 45.73 24.97
C ARG A 263 -55.98 47.06 24.43
N ALA A 264 -57.19 47.05 23.90
CA ALA A 264 -57.90 48.29 23.60
C ALA A 264 -59.43 48.14 23.65
N HIS A 265 -60.01 47.74 24.79
CA HIS A 265 -61.37 48.17 25.21
C HIS A 265 -61.74 47.58 26.58
N ASN A 266 -61.38 48.24 27.69
CA ASN A 266 -62.29 48.36 28.83
C ASN A 266 -61.80 49.45 29.81
N ARG A 267 -62.10 50.71 29.50
CA ARG A 267 -62.14 51.78 30.50
C ARG A 267 -63.43 52.56 30.32
N SER A 268 -64.51 52.00 30.84
CA SER A 268 -65.65 52.81 31.27
C SER A 268 -66.46 52.04 32.31
N ARG A 269 -66.22 52.32 33.59
CA ARG A 269 -67.27 52.46 34.61
C ARG A 269 -66.67 52.88 35.95
N GLY A 270 -66.99 54.13 36.31
CA GLY A 270 -67.56 54.43 37.62
C GLY A 270 -66.58 54.77 38.74
N THR A 271 -66.07 56.00 38.73
CA THR A 271 -66.03 56.80 39.97
C THR A 271 -67.27 57.68 39.97
N ASP A 272 -68.18 57.47 40.92
CA ASP A 272 -68.83 58.55 41.65
C ASP A 272 -69.68 57.95 42.77
N GLU A 273 -69.10 58.00 43.96
CA GLU A 273 -69.76 57.76 45.23
C GLU A 273 -69.87 59.14 45.92
N GLN A 274 -71.06 59.75 45.86
CA GLN A 274 -71.44 60.82 46.79
C GLN A 274 -72.92 60.73 47.19
N ARG A 275 -73.08 60.56 48.51
CA ARG A 275 -74.07 61.16 49.42
C ARG A 275 -75.50 60.61 49.52
N ALA A 276 -75.75 60.14 50.76
CA ALA A 276 -76.76 60.61 51.71
C ALA A 276 -78.13 59.94 51.71
N GLY A 277 -78.55 59.54 52.91
CA GLY A 277 -79.94 59.23 53.27
C GLY A 277 -80.13 57.79 53.72
#